data_AF-H1LW49-F1
#
_entry.id   AF-H1LW49-F1
#
_cell.length_a   1.000
_cell.length_b   1.000
_cell.length_c   1.000
_cell.angle_alpha   90.00
_cell.angle_beta   90.00
_cell.angle_gamma   90.00
#
_symmetry.space_group_name_H-M   'P 1'
#
loop_
_entity.id
_entity.type
_entity.pdbx_description
1 polymer ?
#
loop_
_entity_poly.entity_id
_entity_poly.type
_entity_poly.pdbx_seq_one_letter_code
_entity_poly.pdbx_strand_id
1 'polypeptide(L)'
;MEIVIEKLLEKPDVTVIDIRPEHEFIRGNIPNSVNIAEDELLKRIVEFDKSDEICLVCATGNKTEYLSEELESSGYENVYNLKGGYEAYMKLKLNEFLKNESESRKEDNKAKDIERSIIKKFRKSIWRKFTAAINEYELIKDGDKIAVCISGGKDSMLMAKLFQELLRHGKKNFELVFLVMNPGYDDINYQTILDNAKLLDVPITVFESSIYDIVAEDEKSPCYLCARMRRGHLYAKAKELGCNKIALGHHFDDVIETIVMGMLYGAQIQTMMPKLHSTNFEGMELIRPLYLVREDDIIHWAKYNELNFIRCACRL
;
A
#
# COMPACT_ATOMS: atom_id res chain seq x y z
N MET A 1 -17.68 -33.57 22.13
CA MET A 1 -17.78 -32.13 22.52
C MET A 1 -18.10 -31.23 21.30
N GLU A 2 -18.65 -30.01 21.43
CA GLU A 2 -18.81 -29.07 20.28
C GLU A 2 -17.70 -28.00 20.23
N ILE A 3 -17.23 -27.66 19.02
CA ILE A 3 -16.31 -26.53 18.76
C ILE A 3 -16.89 -25.61 17.67
N VAL A 4 -16.72 -24.30 17.80
CA VAL A 4 -17.08 -23.32 16.76
C VAL A 4 -15.90 -23.10 15.81
N ILE A 5 -16.18 -22.74 14.55
CA ILE A 5 -15.16 -22.65 13.50
C ILE A 5 -14.04 -21.65 13.84
N GLU A 6 -14.37 -20.53 14.47
CA GLU A 6 -13.38 -19.52 14.86
C GLU A 6 -12.33 -20.09 15.81
N LYS A 7 -12.77 -20.87 16.82
CA LYS A 7 -11.89 -21.54 17.78
C LYS A 7 -11.13 -22.70 17.18
N LEU A 8 -11.72 -23.40 16.21
CA LEU A 8 -11.05 -24.49 15.51
C LEU A 8 -9.86 -23.95 14.70
N LEU A 9 -10.02 -22.80 14.03
CA LEU A 9 -8.96 -22.16 13.24
C LEU A 9 -7.80 -21.62 14.10
N GLU A 10 -8.02 -21.37 15.40
CA GLU A 10 -6.98 -20.98 16.37
C GLU A 10 -6.16 -22.17 16.90
N LYS A 11 -6.58 -23.41 16.61
CA LYS A 11 -5.95 -24.65 17.08
C LYS A 11 -5.35 -25.45 15.91
N PRO A 12 -4.10 -25.17 15.49
CA PRO A 12 -3.50 -25.83 14.33
C PRO A 12 -3.20 -27.32 14.56
N ASP A 13 -3.11 -27.76 15.81
CA ASP A 13 -2.78 -29.15 16.18
C ASP A 13 -4.01 -30.08 16.20
N VAL A 14 -5.21 -29.55 15.94
CA VAL A 14 -6.43 -30.36 15.85
C VAL A 14 -6.53 -30.99 14.47
N THR A 15 -6.65 -32.32 14.43
CA THR A 15 -6.89 -33.05 13.20
C THR A 15 -8.34 -32.89 12.78
N VAL A 16 -8.57 -32.21 11.65
CA VAL A 16 -9.92 -32.00 11.09
C VAL A 16 -10.24 -33.13 10.12
N ILE A 17 -11.23 -33.97 10.44
CA ILE A 17 -11.71 -35.06 9.60
C ILE A 17 -13.05 -34.64 8.99
N ASP A 18 -13.06 -34.45 7.66
CA ASP A 18 -14.26 -34.16 6.90
C ASP A 18 -14.94 -35.45 6.44
N ILE A 19 -16.10 -35.74 7.02
CA ILE A 19 -16.86 -36.98 6.77
C ILE A 19 -17.83 -36.88 5.61
N ARG A 20 -17.83 -35.75 4.90
CA ARG A 20 -18.66 -35.58 3.70
C ARG A 20 -18.13 -36.49 2.58
N PRO A 21 -19.00 -36.88 1.63
CA PRO A 21 -18.55 -37.61 0.44
C PRO A 21 -17.42 -36.87 -0.30
N GLU A 22 -16.50 -37.62 -0.89
CA GLU A 22 -15.31 -37.08 -1.58
C GLU A 22 -15.66 -36.00 -2.62
N HIS A 23 -16.75 -36.17 -3.36
CA HIS A 23 -17.20 -35.20 -4.35
C HIS A 23 -17.63 -33.84 -3.76
N GLU A 24 -18.08 -33.79 -2.50
CA GLU A 24 -18.34 -32.53 -1.79
C GLU A 24 -17.06 -31.91 -1.25
N PHE A 25 -16.15 -32.74 -0.74
CA PHE A 25 -14.85 -32.32 -0.23
C PHE A 25 -13.98 -31.67 -1.30
N ILE A 26 -13.93 -32.27 -2.51
CA ILE A 26 -13.18 -31.72 -3.65
C ILE A 26 -13.69 -30.34 -4.07
N ARG A 27 -14.99 -30.06 -3.92
CA ARG A 27 -15.56 -28.75 -4.27
C ARG A 27 -15.18 -27.65 -3.28
N GLY A 28 -14.74 -28.03 -2.09
CA GLY A 28 -14.31 -27.11 -1.06
C GLY A 28 -14.20 -27.83 0.28
N ASN A 29 -13.15 -27.51 1.02
CA ASN A 29 -12.85 -28.10 2.31
C ASN A 29 -12.27 -27.05 3.27
N ILE A 30 -12.12 -27.44 4.52
CA ILE A 30 -11.36 -26.67 5.50
C ILE A 30 -9.86 -26.96 5.22
N PRO A 31 -8.99 -25.94 5.16
CA PRO A 31 -7.56 -26.15 4.92
C PRO A 31 -6.98 -27.19 5.89
N ASN A 32 -6.12 -28.06 5.37
CA ASN A 32 -5.47 -29.16 6.11
C ASN A 32 -6.43 -30.23 6.69
N SER A 33 -7.71 -30.23 6.30
CA SER A 33 -8.61 -31.33 6.65
C SER A 33 -8.35 -32.59 5.82
N VAL A 34 -8.62 -33.75 6.41
CA VAL A 34 -8.54 -35.07 5.78
C VAL A 34 -9.94 -35.56 5.46
N ASN A 35 -10.18 -36.03 4.24
CA ASN A 35 -11.46 -36.62 3.89
C ASN A 35 -11.51 -38.10 4.23
N ILE A 36 -12.48 -38.48 5.06
CA ILE A 36 -12.79 -39.88 5.39
C ILE A 36 -14.31 -40.00 5.40
N ALA A 37 -14.90 -40.57 4.36
CA ALA A 37 -16.35 -40.67 4.25
C ALA A 37 -16.98 -41.34 5.47
N GLU A 38 -18.19 -40.92 5.82
CA GLU A 38 -18.97 -41.37 6.99
C GLU A 38 -18.97 -42.91 7.15
N ASP A 39 -19.13 -43.66 6.06
CA ASP A 39 -19.17 -45.12 6.02
C ASP A 39 -17.80 -45.81 6.16
N GLU A 40 -16.72 -45.06 5.98
CA GLU A 40 -15.34 -45.53 6.15
C GLU A 40 -14.72 -45.10 7.48
N LEU A 41 -15.34 -44.14 8.20
CA LEU A 41 -14.77 -43.52 9.39
C LEU A 41 -14.31 -44.54 10.44
N LEU A 42 -15.18 -45.44 10.86
CA LEU A 42 -14.85 -46.44 11.90
C LEU A 42 -13.73 -47.41 11.48
N LYS A 43 -13.53 -47.62 10.18
CA LYS A 43 -12.46 -48.49 9.66
C LYS A 43 -11.11 -47.78 9.59
N ARG A 44 -11.13 -46.48 9.29
CA ARG A 44 -9.93 -45.68 9.04
C ARG A 44 -9.51 -44.83 10.23
N ILE A 45 -10.37 -44.66 11.24
CA ILE A 45 -10.03 -43.88 12.42
C ILE A 45 -8.82 -44.46 13.18
N VAL A 46 -8.58 -45.77 13.05
CA VAL A 46 -7.41 -46.46 13.61
C VAL A 46 -6.07 -45.98 13.03
N GLU A 47 -6.09 -45.18 11.96
CA GLU A 47 -4.92 -44.47 11.42
C GLU A 47 -4.44 -43.33 12.34
N PHE A 48 -5.28 -42.90 13.30
CA PHE A 48 -5.02 -41.80 14.23
C PHE A 48 -4.86 -42.31 15.67
N ASP A 49 -4.04 -41.62 16.46
CA ASP A 49 -3.78 -41.99 17.83
C ASP A 49 -4.98 -41.62 18.72
N LYS A 50 -5.25 -42.46 19.74
CA LYS A 50 -6.40 -42.26 20.64
C LYS A 50 -6.33 -40.97 21.47
N SER A 51 -5.12 -40.43 21.65
CA SER A 51 -4.86 -39.17 22.34
C SER A 51 -5.04 -37.93 21.46
N ASP A 52 -5.12 -38.09 20.13
CA ASP A 52 -5.19 -36.96 19.19
C ASP A 52 -6.46 -36.11 19.43
N GLU A 53 -6.33 -34.79 19.28
CA GLU A 53 -7.50 -33.92 19.20
C GLU A 53 -8.12 -34.06 17.80
N ILE A 54 -9.30 -34.68 17.71
CA ILE A 54 -9.99 -34.95 16.45
C ILE A 54 -11.25 -34.10 16.36
N CYS A 55 -11.41 -33.33 15.29
CA CYS A 55 -12.64 -32.61 14.99
C CYS A 55 -13.33 -33.21 13.76
N LEU A 56 -14.52 -33.79 13.96
CA LEU A 56 -15.35 -34.27 12.88
C LEU A 56 -16.16 -33.13 12.25
N VAL A 57 -16.22 -33.13 10.91
CA VAL A 57 -16.93 -32.15 10.11
C VAL A 57 -17.86 -32.86 9.12
N CYS A 58 -19.16 -32.64 9.26
CA CYS A 58 -20.13 -32.96 8.21
C CYS A 58 -20.66 -31.68 7.54
N ALA A 59 -21.61 -31.80 6.62
CA ALA A 59 -22.17 -30.63 5.93
C ALA A 59 -22.77 -29.58 6.89
N THR A 60 -23.60 -30.01 7.84
CA THR A 60 -24.43 -29.12 8.68
C THR A 60 -24.15 -29.20 10.18
N GLY A 61 -23.31 -30.14 10.64
CA GLY A 61 -22.98 -30.38 12.05
C GLY A 61 -23.88 -31.39 12.78
N ASN A 62 -24.96 -31.88 12.13
CA ASN A 62 -25.98 -32.74 12.77
C ASN A 62 -25.70 -34.25 12.67
N LYS A 63 -24.80 -34.67 11.77
CA LYS A 63 -24.53 -36.10 11.52
C LYS A 63 -23.38 -36.67 12.34
N THR A 64 -22.70 -35.82 13.09
CA THR A 64 -21.42 -36.12 13.74
C THR A 64 -21.58 -36.44 15.22
N GLU A 65 -22.78 -36.27 15.79
CA GLU A 65 -23.07 -36.50 17.20
C GLU A 65 -22.96 -37.98 17.59
N TYR A 66 -23.68 -38.87 16.89
CA TYR A 66 -23.61 -40.31 17.16
C TYR A 66 -22.21 -40.90 16.88
N LEU A 67 -21.51 -40.39 15.86
CA LEU A 67 -20.15 -40.83 15.54
C LEU A 67 -19.16 -40.42 16.61
N SER A 68 -19.35 -39.25 17.21
CA SER A 68 -18.48 -38.77 18.28
C SER A 68 -18.62 -39.66 19.52
N GLU A 69 -19.85 -40.04 19.89
CA GLU A 69 -20.10 -40.99 20.99
C GLU A 69 -19.47 -42.38 20.74
N GLU A 70 -19.50 -42.84 19.50
CA GLU A 70 -18.93 -44.14 19.12
C GLU A 70 -17.39 -44.12 19.13
N LEU A 71 -16.77 -43.01 18.75
CA LEU A 71 -15.33 -42.81 18.87
C LEU A 71 -14.89 -42.68 20.34
N GLU A 72 -15.63 -41.92 21.15
CA GLU A 72 -15.36 -41.80 22.60
C GLU A 72 -15.48 -43.17 23.28
N SER A 73 -16.49 -43.97 22.93
CA SER A 73 -16.67 -45.35 23.43
C SER A 73 -15.55 -46.30 22.97
N SER A 74 -14.92 -46.01 21.83
CA SER A 74 -13.75 -46.74 21.31
C SER A 74 -12.42 -46.30 21.94
N GLY A 75 -12.46 -45.32 22.84
CA GLY A 75 -11.34 -44.85 23.65
C GLY A 75 -10.59 -43.65 23.08
N TYR A 76 -11.16 -42.91 22.11
CA TYR A 76 -10.61 -41.61 21.68
C TYR A 76 -10.95 -40.54 22.72
N GLU A 77 -9.95 -39.87 23.25
CA GLU A 77 -10.10 -39.01 24.43
C GLU A 77 -10.65 -37.61 24.08
N ASN A 78 -10.30 -37.09 22.90
CA ASN A 78 -10.52 -35.68 22.55
C ASN A 78 -11.29 -35.53 21.22
N VAL A 79 -12.59 -35.86 21.23
CA VAL A 79 -13.45 -35.78 20.03
C VAL A 79 -14.33 -34.53 20.06
N TYR A 80 -14.21 -33.74 19.00
CA TYR A 80 -14.98 -32.52 18.77
C TYR A 80 -15.88 -32.67 17.54
N ASN A 81 -17.03 -32.03 17.59
CA ASN A 81 -17.93 -31.83 16.48
C ASN A 81 -17.91 -30.34 16.09
N LEU A 82 -17.66 -30.05 14.81
CA LEU A 82 -17.75 -28.69 14.32
C LEU A 82 -19.21 -28.22 14.29
N LYS A 83 -19.52 -27.26 15.16
CA LYS A 83 -20.84 -26.65 15.25
C LYS A 83 -21.24 -25.98 13.94
N GLY A 84 -22.35 -26.43 13.37
CA GLY A 84 -22.84 -25.96 12.07
C GLY A 84 -22.09 -26.52 10.86
N GLY A 85 -21.16 -27.45 11.06
CA GLY A 85 -20.45 -28.18 10.01
C GLY A 85 -19.67 -27.30 9.03
N TYR A 86 -19.46 -27.81 7.82
CA TYR A 86 -18.78 -27.10 6.74
C TYR A 86 -19.52 -25.81 6.33
N GLU A 87 -20.85 -25.76 6.46
CA GLU A 87 -21.62 -24.53 6.21
C GLU A 87 -21.22 -23.36 7.10
N ALA A 88 -20.86 -23.62 8.37
CA ALA A 88 -20.38 -22.58 9.27
C ALA A 88 -19.06 -21.97 8.78
N TYR A 89 -18.14 -22.81 8.30
CA TYR A 89 -16.89 -22.36 7.67
C TYR A 89 -17.15 -21.55 6.40
N MET A 90 -18.07 -22.00 5.54
CA MET A 90 -18.47 -21.26 4.34
C MET A 90 -19.06 -19.88 4.66
N LYS A 91 -19.92 -19.80 5.69
CA LYS A 91 -20.48 -18.52 6.15
C LYS A 91 -19.40 -17.59 6.67
N LEU A 92 -18.44 -18.09 7.44
CA LEU A 92 -17.29 -17.31 7.91
C LEU A 92 -16.49 -16.76 6.72
N LYS A 93 -16.11 -17.61 5.76
CA LYS A 93 -15.34 -17.20 4.57
C LYS A 93 -16.10 -16.20 3.70
N LEU A 94 -17.40 -16.39 3.52
CA LEU A 94 -18.25 -15.45 2.78
C LEU A 94 -18.32 -14.10 3.48
N ASN A 95 -18.47 -14.08 4.81
CA ASN A 95 -18.48 -12.85 5.59
C ASN A 95 -17.14 -12.12 5.54
N GLU A 96 -16.02 -12.83 5.61
CA GLU A 96 -14.67 -12.26 5.41
C GLU A 96 -14.53 -11.63 4.02
N PHE A 97 -14.96 -12.34 2.97
CA PHE A 97 -14.93 -11.84 1.60
C PHE A 97 -15.78 -10.57 1.42
N LEU A 98 -17.02 -10.57 1.95
CA LEU A 98 -17.92 -9.41 1.86
C LEU A 98 -17.39 -8.20 2.64
N LYS A 99 -16.74 -8.40 3.79
CA LYS A 99 -16.07 -7.32 4.53
C LYS A 99 -14.95 -6.69 3.69
N ASN A 100 -14.07 -7.53 3.14
CA ASN A 100 -12.95 -7.07 2.32
C ASN A 100 -13.41 -6.33 1.05
N GLU A 101 -14.48 -6.81 0.37
CA GLU A 101 -15.07 -6.08 -0.77
C GLU A 101 -15.69 -4.75 -0.36
N SER A 102 -16.33 -4.68 0.81
CA SER A 102 -16.95 -3.45 1.29
C SER A 102 -15.91 -2.38 1.63
N GLU A 103 -14.74 -2.80 2.14
CA GLU A 103 -13.61 -1.92 2.45
C GLU A 103 -12.92 -1.45 1.17
N SER A 104 -12.64 -2.35 0.21
CA SER A 104 -12.03 -1.96 -1.07
C SER A 104 -12.93 -1.01 -1.86
N ARG A 105 -14.25 -1.24 -1.91
CA ARG A 105 -15.21 -0.32 -2.55
C ARG A 105 -15.29 1.05 -1.87
N LYS A 106 -15.09 1.12 -0.55
CA LYS A 106 -15.03 2.41 0.19
C LYS A 106 -13.74 3.16 -0.14
N GLU A 107 -12.61 2.46 -0.17
CA GLU A 107 -11.30 3.03 -0.54
C GLU A 107 -11.35 3.59 -1.98
N ASP A 108 -11.85 2.82 -2.95
CA ASP A 108 -11.99 3.24 -4.35
C ASP A 108 -12.87 4.49 -4.52
N ASN A 109 -13.98 4.55 -3.78
CA ASN A 109 -14.87 5.71 -3.82
C ASN A 109 -14.19 6.94 -3.20
N LYS A 110 -13.46 6.76 -2.10
CA LYS A 110 -12.73 7.85 -1.44
C LYS A 110 -11.63 8.41 -2.36
N ALA A 111 -10.84 7.55 -3.01
CA ALA A 111 -9.81 7.98 -3.95
C ALA A 111 -10.39 8.85 -5.10
N LYS A 112 -11.52 8.41 -5.67
CA LYS A 112 -12.24 9.15 -6.72
C LYS A 112 -12.80 10.48 -6.23
N ASP A 113 -13.31 10.53 -5.01
CA ASP A 113 -13.86 11.77 -4.44
C ASP A 113 -12.76 12.78 -4.10
N ILE A 114 -11.61 12.32 -3.59
CA ILE A 114 -10.42 13.14 -3.39
C ILE A 114 -9.96 13.74 -4.71
N GLU A 115 -9.87 12.93 -5.77
CA GLU A 115 -9.47 13.38 -7.10
C GLU A 115 -10.48 14.38 -7.69
N ARG A 116 -11.79 14.12 -7.56
CA ARG A 116 -12.85 15.07 -7.94
C ARG A 116 -12.75 16.39 -7.18
N SER A 117 -12.30 16.39 -5.92
CA SER A 117 -12.12 17.61 -5.14
C SER A 117 -11.10 18.56 -5.78
N ILE A 118 -10.07 18.03 -6.44
CA ILE A 118 -9.03 18.80 -7.15
C ILE A 118 -9.67 19.62 -8.29
N ILE A 119 -10.57 19.00 -9.05
CA ILE A 119 -11.21 19.63 -10.21
C ILE A 119 -12.41 20.50 -9.85
N LYS A 120 -13.10 20.21 -8.75
CA LYS A 120 -14.26 20.98 -8.30
C LYS A 120 -13.87 22.08 -7.32
N LYS A 121 -13.48 21.71 -6.10
CA LYS A 121 -13.23 22.65 -5.01
C LYS A 121 -11.89 23.38 -5.18
N PHE A 122 -10.84 22.67 -5.54
CA PHE A 122 -9.47 23.21 -5.66
C PHE A 122 -9.08 23.57 -7.10
N ARG A 123 -10.07 23.78 -7.98
CA ARG A 123 -9.84 24.04 -9.40
C ARG A 123 -8.98 25.28 -9.61
N LYS A 124 -9.30 26.38 -8.93
CA LYS A 124 -8.65 27.68 -9.12
C LYS A 124 -7.31 27.77 -8.39
N SER A 125 -7.25 27.23 -7.17
CA SER A 125 -6.10 27.32 -6.29
C SER A 125 -4.98 26.34 -6.65
N ILE A 126 -5.33 25.11 -7.02
CA ILE A 126 -4.36 24.04 -7.30
C ILE A 126 -4.37 23.69 -8.80
N TRP A 127 -5.46 23.14 -9.33
CA TRP A 127 -5.47 22.55 -10.68
C TRP A 127 -5.05 23.53 -11.79
N ARG A 128 -5.64 24.72 -11.80
CA ARG A 128 -5.31 25.78 -12.77
C ARG A 128 -3.88 26.26 -12.64
N LYS A 129 -3.32 26.31 -11.42
CA LYS A 129 -1.93 26.74 -11.19
C LYS A 129 -0.93 25.66 -11.61
N PHE A 130 -1.21 24.40 -11.29
CA PHE A 130 -0.45 23.24 -11.74
C PHE A 130 -0.40 23.14 -13.27
N THR A 131 -1.57 23.19 -13.93
CA THR A 131 -1.63 23.16 -15.40
C THR A 131 -0.99 24.40 -16.04
N ALA A 132 -1.13 25.58 -15.43
CA ALA A 132 -0.42 26.78 -15.88
C ALA A 132 1.11 26.59 -15.80
N ALA A 133 1.63 26.07 -14.70
CA ALA A 133 3.07 25.81 -14.54
C ALA A 133 3.61 24.82 -15.57
N ILE A 134 2.85 23.75 -15.87
CA ILE A 134 3.23 22.78 -16.90
C ILE A 134 3.36 23.43 -18.27
N ASN A 135 2.40 24.27 -18.64
CA ASN A 135 2.36 24.92 -19.96
C ASN A 135 3.38 26.06 -20.06
N GLU A 136 3.43 26.94 -19.05
CA GLU A 136 4.29 28.13 -19.03
C GLU A 136 5.77 27.77 -19.06
N TYR A 137 6.16 26.71 -18.34
CA TYR A 137 7.56 26.29 -18.25
C TYR A 137 7.90 25.08 -19.14
N GLU A 138 6.95 24.65 -19.98
CA GLU A 138 7.08 23.48 -20.86
C GLU A 138 7.67 22.27 -20.12
N LEU A 139 7.06 21.92 -18.99
CA LEU A 139 7.58 20.88 -18.10
C LEU A 139 7.44 19.48 -18.70
N ILE A 140 6.43 19.28 -19.56
CA ILE A 140 6.08 17.99 -20.18
C ILE A 140 6.04 18.16 -21.70
N LYS A 141 6.59 17.18 -22.40
CA LYS A 141 6.64 17.04 -23.85
C LYS A 141 6.14 15.65 -24.24
N ASP A 142 5.71 15.51 -25.49
CA ASP A 142 5.31 14.23 -26.05
C ASP A 142 6.51 13.26 -26.07
N GLY A 143 6.28 12.02 -25.63
CA GLY A 143 7.30 10.96 -25.49
C GLY A 143 8.02 10.95 -24.15
N ASP A 144 7.73 11.90 -23.24
CA ASP A 144 8.38 11.91 -21.93
C ASP A 144 8.01 10.68 -21.08
N LYS A 145 8.98 10.21 -20.29
CA LYS A 145 8.77 9.27 -19.20
C LYS A 145 9.22 9.91 -17.90
N ILE A 146 8.27 10.20 -17.03
CA ILE A 146 8.47 11.06 -15.86
C ILE A 146 8.42 10.22 -14.58
N ALA A 147 9.52 10.25 -13.82
CA ALA A 147 9.55 9.75 -12.45
C ALA A 147 8.91 10.79 -11.52
N VAL A 148 7.73 10.48 -10.98
CA VAL A 148 7.02 11.30 -9.99
C VAL A 148 7.48 10.85 -8.61
N CYS A 149 8.32 11.65 -7.96
CA CYS A 149 8.96 11.23 -6.71
C CYS A 149 8.10 11.57 -5.49
N ILE A 150 7.84 10.55 -4.67
CA ILE A 150 6.97 10.62 -3.50
C ILE A 150 7.82 10.47 -2.24
N SER A 151 7.82 11.52 -1.41
CA SER A 151 8.51 11.54 -0.12
C SER A 151 7.62 11.05 1.03
N GLY A 152 6.32 10.89 0.79
CA GLY A 152 5.31 10.60 1.81
C GLY A 152 4.62 11.85 2.37
N GLY A 153 5.18 13.03 2.10
CA GLY A 153 4.59 14.30 2.51
C GLY A 153 3.41 14.73 1.63
N LYS A 154 2.63 15.68 2.16
CA LYS A 154 1.43 16.24 1.55
C LYS A 154 1.64 16.72 0.11
N ASP A 155 2.78 17.38 -0.14
CA ASP A 155 3.06 18.05 -1.41
C ASP A 155 3.33 17.03 -2.52
N SER A 156 4.15 16.02 -2.21
CA SER A 156 4.49 14.95 -3.15
C SER A 156 3.30 14.03 -3.48
N MET A 157 2.43 13.78 -2.49
CA MET A 157 1.21 12.99 -2.68
C MET A 157 0.15 13.76 -3.50
N LEU A 158 -0.02 15.06 -3.23
CA LEU A 158 -0.87 15.91 -4.08
C LEU A 158 -0.35 15.95 -5.52
N MET A 159 0.96 16.14 -5.70
CA MET A 159 1.58 16.13 -7.03
C MET A 159 1.29 14.83 -7.78
N ALA A 160 1.37 13.67 -7.09
CA ALA A 160 1.03 12.38 -7.69
C ALA A 160 -0.42 12.34 -8.20
N LYS A 161 -1.39 12.79 -7.38
CA LYS A 161 -2.80 12.88 -7.80
C LYS A 161 -3.02 13.85 -8.97
N LEU A 162 -2.31 14.98 -8.98
CA LEU A 162 -2.41 15.95 -10.08
C LEU A 162 -1.93 15.37 -11.41
N PHE A 163 -0.87 14.57 -11.37
CA PHE A 163 -0.38 13.85 -12.55
C PHE A 163 -1.33 12.74 -13.02
N GLN A 164 -1.95 11.98 -12.10
CA GLN A 164 -2.99 11.01 -12.46
C GLN A 164 -4.17 11.71 -13.13
N GLU A 165 -4.63 12.82 -12.58
CA GLU A 165 -5.74 13.59 -13.13
C GLU A 165 -5.38 14.22 -14.49
N LEU A 166 -4.11 14.63 -14.68
CA LEU A 166 -3.59 15.08 -15.96
C LEU A 166 -3.63 13.98 -17.04
N LEU A 167 -3.24 12.74 -16.70
CA LEU A 167 -3.33 11.61 -17.64
C LEU A 167 -4.77 11.27 -18.04
N ARG A 168 -5.75 11.55 -17.18
CA ARG A 168 -7.17 11.27 -17.47
C ARG A 168 -7.78 12.28 -18.45
N HIS A 169 -7.37 13.55 -18.36
CA HIS A 169 -7.89 14.63 -19.20
C HIS A 169 -7.02 14.96 -20.42
N GLY A 170 -5.75 14.59 -20.40
CA GLY A 170 -4.79 14.85 -21.47
C GLY A 170 -4.73 13.77 -22.55
N LYS A 171 -3.96 14.06 -23.60
CA LYS A 171 -3.52 13.02 -24.55
C LYS A 171 -2.49 12.15 -23.83
N LYS A 172 -2.61 10.81 -23.94
CA LYS A 172 -1.67 9.84 -23.34
C LYS A 172 -0.36 9.78 -24.13
N ASN A 173 0.34 10.91 -24.18
CA ASN A 173 1.58 11.07 -24.94
C ASN A 173 2.82 10.97 -24.06
N PHE A 174 2.68 10.78 -22.76
CA PHE A 174 3.77 10.61 -21.81
C PHE A 174 3.45 9.50 -20.81
N GLU A 175 4.49 8.95 -20.20
CA GLU A 175 4.43 7.89 -19.21
C GLU A 175 4.79 8.42 -17.82
N LEU A 176 4.23 7.80 -16.79
CA LEU A 176 4.50 8.12 -15.40
C LEU A 176 4.99 6.90 -14.64
N VAL A 177 5.98 7.12 -13.78
CA VAL A 177 6.45 6.15 -12.79
C VAL A 177 6.41 6.83 -11.43
N PHE A 178 5.56 6.37 -10.51
CA PHE A 178 5.51 6.92 -9.15
C PHE A 178 6.57 6.24 -8.31
N LEU A 179 7.60 6.98 -7.92
CA LEU A 179 8.80 6.42 -7.31
C LEU A 179 8.91 6.85 -5.84
N VAL A 180 8.99 5.87 -4.95
CA VAL A 180 9.26 6.07 -3.52
C VAL A 180 10.65 5.52 -3.22
N MET A 181 11.50 6.36 -2.66
CA MET A 181 12.77 5.92 -2.12
C MET A 181 12.61 5.69 -0.62
N ASN A 182 12.95 4.49 -0.16
CA ASN A 182 13.06 4.15 1.25
C ASN A 182 14.53 4.21 1.68
N PRO A 183 15.01 5.32 2.28
CA PRO A 183 16.37 5.41 2.80
C PRO A 183 16.62 4.60 4.08
N GLY A 184 15.59 3.92 4.60
CA GLY A 184 15.54 3.27 5.92
C GLY A 184 14.58 3.99 6.86
N TYR A 185 13.34 4.22 6.42
CA TYR A 185 12.28 4.79 7.26
C TYR A 185 11.95 3.88 8.45
N ASP A 186 11.40 4.46 9.52
CA ASP A 186 10.74 3.67 10.56
C ASP A 186 9.51 2.98 10.01
N ASP A 187 9.19 1.78 10.52
CA ASP A 187 8.09 0.96 10.03
C ASP A 187 6.77 1.72 10.01
N ILE A 188 6.51 2.56 11.02
CA ILE A 188 5.32 3.41 11.11
C ILE A 188 5.25 4.43 9.96
N ASN A 189 6.38 5.08 9.67
CA ASN A 189 6.45 6.08 8.59
C ASN A 189 6.32 5.40 7.23
N TYR A 190 6.97 4.25 7.04
CA TYR A 190 6.87 3.49 5.81
C TYR A 190 5.44 3.00 5.57
N GLN A 191 4.80 2.42 6.59
CA GLN A 191 3.41 1.98 6.51
C GLN A 191 2.46 3.15 6.19
N THR A 192 2.68 4.33 6.79
CA THR A 192 1.89 5.53 6.49
C THR A 192 1.99 5.94 5.01
N ILE A 193 3.15 5.76 4.37
CA ILE A 193 3.32 6.02 2.93
C ILE A 193 2.52 5.01 2.12
N LEU A 194 2.61 3.73 2.45
CA LEU A 194 1.89 2.65 1.76
C LEU A 194 0.37 2.83 1.89
N ASP A 195 -0.11 3.13 3.09
CA ASP A 195 -1.53 3.33 3.38
C ASP A 195 -2.09 4.54 2.61
N ASN A 196 -1.36 5.65 2.59
CA ASN A 196 -1.76 6.82 1.81
C ASN A 196 -1.71 6.54 0.31
N ALA A 197 -0.70 5.83 -0.19
CA ALA A 197 -0.63 5.46 -1.60
C ALA A 197 -1.81 4.56 -2.01
N LYS A 198 -2.18 3.59 -1.17
CA LYS A 198 -3.34 2.72 -1.38
C LYS A 198 -4.65 3.53 -1.34
N LEU A 199 -4.84 4.36 -0.31
CA LEU A 199 -6.04 5.19 -0.15
C LEU A 199 -6.22 6.21 -1.29
N LEU A 200 -5.13 6.67 -1.88
CA LEU A 200 -5.13 7.61 -3.00
C LEU A 200 -5.14 6.92 -4.38
N ASP A 201 -5.08 5.59 -4.41
CA ASP A 201 -4.96 4.75 -5.61
C ASP A 201 -3.75 5.18 -6.48
N VAL A 202 -2.58 5.33 -5.85
CA VAL A 202 -1.32 5.71 -6.51
C VAL A 202 -0.43 4.47 -6.67
N PRO A 203 -0.13 4.02 -7.90
CA PRO A 203 0.68 2.84 -8.14
C PRO A 203 2.17 3.13 -7.92
N ILE A 204 2.62 3.01 -6.66
CA ILE A 204 4.00 3.30 -6.26
C ILE A 204 4.96 2.15 -6.58
N THR A 205 6.16 2.51 -7.01
CA THR A 205 7.34 1.64 -7.10
C THR A 205 8.29 2.05 -5.99
N VAL A 206 8.54 1.15 -5.04
CA VAL A 206 9.44 1.39 -3.91
C VAL A 206 10.83 0.83 -4.24
N PHE A 207 11.88 1.55 -3.88
CA PHE A 207 13.24 1.02 -3.86
C PHE A 207 13.96 1.42 -2.57
N GLU A 208 14.82 0.55 -2.08
CA GLU A 208 15.59 0.76 -0.87
C GLU A 208 16.97 1.36 -1.17
N SER A 209 17.51 2.10 -0.20
CA SER A 209 18.87 2.63 -0.27
C SER A 209 19.48 2.68 1.13
N SER A 210 20.73 2.24 1.28
CA SER A 210 21.49 2.22 2.54
C SER A 210 22.04 3.60 2.94
N ILE A 211 21.28 4.67 2.69
CA ILE A 211 21.76 6.05 2.89
C ILE A 211 21.91 6.37 4.37
N TYR A 212 20.99 5.91 5.24
CA TYR A 212 21.08 6.20 6.67
C TYR A 212 22.29 5.54 7.33
N ASP A 213 22.64 4.31 6.93
CA ASP A 213 23.79 3.59 7.48
C ASP A 213 25.11 4.32 7.17
N ILE A 214 25.25 4.87 5.96
CA ILE A 214 26.44 5.62 5.52
C ILE A 214 26.52 7.00 6.18
N VAL A 215 25.38 7.66 6.41
CA VAL A 215 25.33 9.02 6.99
C VAL A 215 25.55 8.99 8.51
N ALA A 216 25.22 7.90 9.20
CA ALA A 216 25.46 7.74 10.63
C ALA A 216 26.97 7.71 10.99
N GLU A 217 27.84 7.43 10.03
CA GLU A 217 29.29 7.38 10.21
C GLU A 217 29.99 8.75 10.01
N ASP A 218 29.30 9.80 9.55
CA ASP A 218 29.89 11.12 9.24
C ASP A 218 29.47 12.22 10.24
N GLU A 219 30.41 12.67 11.08
CA GLU A 219 30.18 13.61 12.19
C GLU A 219 29.93 15.07 11.77
N LYS A 220 30.25 15.49 10.53
CA LYS A 220 30.39 16.94 10.24
C LYS A 220 29.17 17.63 9.61
N SER A 221 28.35 16.94 8.81
CA SER A 221 27.14 17.52 8.17
C SER A 221 26.19 16.44 7.61
N PRO A 222 25.62 15.58 8.48
CA PRO A 222 24.85 14.41 8.06
C PRO A 222 23.65 14.76 7.17
N CYS A 223 22.95 15.87 7.44
CA CYS A 223 21.77 16.28 6.67
C CYS A 223 22.09 16.66 5.21
N TYR A 224 23.18 17.40 4.97
CA TYR A 224 23.56 17.81 3.63
C TYR A 224 24.02 16.62 2.78
N LEU A 225 24.84 15.74 3.36
CA LEU A 225 25.29 14.51 2.69
C LEU A 225 24.09 13.61 2.36
N CYS A 226 23.18 13.43 3.31
CA CYS A 226 21.96 12.66 3.12
C CYS A 226 21.13 13.23 1.95
N ALA A 227 20.83 14.53 1.94
CA ALA A 227 20.06 15.14 0.85
C ALA A 227 20.74 15.00 -0.53
N ARG A 228 22.08 15.09 -0.58
CA ARG A 228 22.84 14.89 -1.82
C ARG A 228 22.80 13.44 -2.30
N MET A 229 22.99 12.47 -1.39
CA MET A 229 22.93 11.04 -1.71
C MET A 229 21.52 10.61 -2.13
N ARG A 230 20.47 11.10 -1.45
CA ARG A 230 19.07 10.85 -1.80
C ARG A 230 18.78 11.21 -3.25
N ARG A 231 19.23 12.40 -3.68
CA ARG A 231 19.10 12.83 -5.08
C ARG A 231 19.86 11.92 -6.03
N GLY A 232 21.11 11.54 -5.71
CA GLY A 232 21.90 10.65 -6.56
C GLY A 232 21.23 9.29 -6.83
N HIS A 233 20.75 8.63 -5.78
CA HIS A 233 20.08 7.32 -5.90
C HIS A 233 18.75 7.44 -6.66
N LEU A 234 17.96 8.48 -6.36
CA LEU A 234 16.70 8.74 -7.05
C LEU A 234 16.90 8.91 -8.56
N TYR A 235 17.94 9.65 -8.95
CA TYR A 235 18.24 9.90 -10.36
C TYR A 235 18.75 8.65 -11.07
N ALA A 236 19.62 7.88 -10.41
CA ALA A 236 20.10 6.61 -10.93
C ALA A 236 18.92 5.64 -11.17
N LYS A 237 18.01 5.51 -10.20
CA LYS A 237 16.85 4.63 -10.33
C LYS A 237 15.86 5.12 -11.39
N ALA A 238 15.61 6.43 -11.47
CA ALA A 238 14.77 7.00 -12.53
C ALA A 238 15.35 6.69 -13.93
N LYS A 239 16.67 6.82 -14.10
CA LYS A 239 17.36 6.50 -15.35
C LYS A 239 17.29 5.00 -15.68
N GLU A 240 17.47 4.12 -14.70
CA GLU A 240 17.31 2.66 -14.86
C GLU A 240 15.91 2.30 -15.36
N LEU A 241 14.88 2.99 -14.87
CA LEU A 241 13.49 2.82 -15.29
C LEU A 241 13.17 3.50 -16.65
N GLY A 242 14.17 4.08 -17.30
CA GLY A 242 14.06 4.75 -18.60
C GLY A 242 13.41 6.13 -18.54
N CYS A 243 13.32 6.75 -17.36
CA CYS A 243 12.76 8.09 -17.23
C CYS A 243 13.76 9.14 -17.76
N ASN A 244 13.26 10.15 -18.46
CA ASN A 244 14.03 11.32 -18.87
C ASN A 244 13.74 12.56 -18.01
N LYS A 245 12.71 12.49 -17.14
CA LYS A 245 12.34 13.58 -16.23
C LYS A 245 12.08 13.10 -14.81
N ILE A 246 12.36 13.97 -13.85
CA ILE A 246 12.11 13.77 -12.42
C ILE A 246 11.25 14.92 -11.89
N ALA A 247 10.04 14.61 -11.44
CA ALA A 247 9.13 15.57 -10.84
C ALA A 247 9.26 15.58 -9.32
N LEU A 248 9.50 16.77 -8.75
CA LEU A 248 9.60 16.99 -7.31
C LEU A 248 8.51 17.94 -6.82
N GLY A 249 7.97 17.65 -5.63
CA GLY A 249 6.82 18.35 -5.04
C GLY A 249 7.14 19.72 -4.41
N HIS A 250 8.10 20.47 -4.93
CA HIS A 250 8.41 21.81 -4.41
C HIS A 250 7.34 22.82 -4.83
N HIS A 251 6.74 23.52 -3.86
CA HIS A 251 5.69 24.50 -4.07
C HIS A 251 6.24 25.94 -4.14
N PHE A 252 5.38 26.91 -4.43
CA PHE A 252 5.78 28.31 -4.60
C PHE A 252 6.47 28.88 -3.36
N ASP A 253 5.99 28.55 -2.17
CA ASP A 253 6.58 29.04 -0.93
C ASP A 253 8.02 28.53 -0.72
N ASP A 254 8.36 27.27 -1.09
CA ASP A 254 9.74 26.76 -1.07
C ASP A 254 10.69 27.62 -1.94
N VAL A 255 10.17 28.09 -3.08
CA VAL A 255 10.92 28.95 -4.01
C VAL A 255 11.22 30.29 -3.35
N ILE A 256 10.23 30.88 -2.69
CA ILE A 256 10.38 32.15 -1.96
C ILE A 256 11.35 31.98 -0.79
N GLU A 257 11.21 30.92 0.01
CA GLU A 257 12.10 30.62 1.11
C GLU A 257 13.54 30.47 0.63
N THR A 258 13.77 29.74 -0.46
CA THR A 258 15.11 29.58 -1.05
C THR A 258 15.72 30.92 -1.44
N ILE A 259 14.94 31.82 -2.06
CA ILE A 259 15.41 33.17 -2.43
C ILE A 259 15.79 33.97 -1.19
N VAL A 260 14.92 34.00 -0.18
CA VAL A 260 15.13 34.75 1.05
C VAL A 260 16.35 34.21 1.81
N MET A 261 16.50 32.88 1.92
CA MET A 261 17.66 32.25 2.54
C MET A 261 18.96 32.60 1.79
N GLY A 262 18.94 32.55 0.46
CA GLY A 262 20.09 32.93 -0.36
C GLY A 262 20.51 34.38 -0.15
N MET A 263 19.53 35.30 -0.09
CA MET A 263 19.78 36.72 0.12
C MET A 263 20.32 37.02 1.52
N LEU A 264 19.69 36.47 2.56
CA LEU A 264 20.02 36.79 3.96
C LEU A 264 21.29 36.10 4.47
N TYR A 265 21.50 34.84 4.09
CA TYR A 265 22.60 34.03 4.64
C TYR A 265 23.70 33.73 3.64
N GLY A 266 23.43 33.82 2.33
CA GLY A 266 24.39 33.55 1.28
C GLY A 266 24.89 34.78 0.51
N ALA A 267 24.35 35.97 0.80
CA ALA A 267 24.61 37.20 0.05
C ALA A 267 24.47 37.04 -1.48
N GLN A 268 23.55 36.17 -1.91
CA GLN A 268 23.35 35.81 -3.31
C GLN A 268 21.85 35.80 -3.67
N ILE A 269 21.53 36.16 -4.91
CA ILE A 269 20.18 35.98 -5.45
C ILE A 269 20.16 34.61 -6.13
N GLN A 270 19.64 33.62 -5.42
CA GLN A 270 19.51 32.24 -5.90
C GLN A 270 18.05 31.78 -5.77
N THR A 271 17.56 30.98 -6.71
CA THR A 271 16.22 30.40 -6.65
C THR A 271 16.23 28.94 -7.07
N MET A 272 15.11 28.26 -6.82
CA MET A 272 14.81 26.98 -7.45
C MET A 272 14.14 27.24 -8.79
N MET A 273 14.79 26.91 -9.91
CA MET A 273 14.16 27.05 -11.24
C MET A 273 13.05 26.00 -11.46
N PRO A 274 11.99 26.29 -12.23
CA PRO A 274 10.91 25.33 -12.47
C PRO A 274 11.38 24.08 -13.23
N LYS A 275 12.44 24.22 -14.05
CA LYS A 275 13.06 23.15 -14.85
C LYS A 275 14.58 23.31 -14.83
N LEU A 276 15.31 22.21 -14.67
CA LEU A 276 16.79 22.18 -14.66
C LEU A 276 17.30 20.93 -15.37
N HIS A 277 18.38 21.07 -16.14
CA HIS A 277 19.11 19.93 -16.67
C HIS A 277 20.05 19.38 -15.59
N SER A 278 20.09 18.06 -15.45
CA SER A 278 21.04 17.41 -14.54
C SER A 278 22.46 17.51 -15.09
N THR A 279 23.39 17.98 -14.28
CA THR A 279 24.83 18.02 -14.64
C THR A 279 25.48 16.65 -14.55
N ASN A 280 24.93 15.75 -13.73
CA ASN A 280 25.54 14.46 -13.39
C ASN A 280 24.90 13.29 -14.15
N PHE A 281 23.73 13.50 -14.74
CA PHE A 281 22.99 12.48 -15.48
C PHE A 281 22.55 13.06 -16.81
N GLU A 282 23.34 12.80 -17.85
CA GLU A 282 23.05 13.27 -19.21
C GLU A 282 21.64 12.84 -19.66
N GLY A 283 20.91 13.79 -20.26
CA GLY A 283 19.54 13.58 -20.74
C GLY A 283 18.44 13.63 -19.68
N MET A 284 18.78 13.84 -18.40
CA MET A 284 17.81 13.92 -17.31
C MET A 284 17.44 15.37 -16.98
N GLU A 285 16.15 15.70 -16.95
CA GLU A 285 15.65 16.98 -16.46
C GLU A 285 14.92 16.84 -15.11
N LEU A 286 15.14 17.78 -14.21
CA LEU A 286 14.34 17.96 -13.01
C LEU A 286 13.25 19.00 -13.26
N ILE A 287 12.01 18.69 -12.89
CA ILE A 287 10.86 19.58 -13.00
C ILE A 287 10.17 19.78 -11.65
N ARG A 288 9.57 20.95 -11.45
CA ARG A 288 8.82 21.34 -10.24
C ARG A 288 7.39 21.73 -10.61
N PRO A 289 6.45 20.78 -10.73
CA PRO A 289 5.11 21.07 -11.25
C PRO A 289 4.22 21.91 -10.33
N LEU A 290 4.53 21.94 -9.03
CA LEU A 290 3.82 22.76 -8.04
C LEU A 290 4.34 24.21 -7.98
N TYR A 291 5.14 24.63 -8.97
CA TYR A 291 5.83 25.93 -8.96
C TYR A 291 4.94 27.14 -8.69
N LEU A 292 3.67 27.09 -9.09
CA LEU A 292 2.72 28.19 -8.90
C LEU A 292 1.73 27.94 -7.75
N VAL A 293 1.75 26.77 -7.12
CA VAL A 293 0.82 26.36 -6.06
C VAL A 293 1.35 26.85 -4.71
N ARG A 294 0.48 27.41 -3.86
CA ARG A 294 0.84 27.88 -2.52
C ARG A 294 0.68 26.77 -1.50
N GLU A 295 1.52 26.74 -0.48
CA GLU A 295 1.46 25.71 0.56
C GLU A 295 0.10 25.69 1.28
N ASP A 296 -0.48 26.86 1.56
CA ASP A 296 -1.80 26.99 2.19
C ASP A 296 -2.90 26.25 1.40
N ASP A 297 -2.82 26.27 0.07
CA ASP A 297 -3.77 25.57 -0.80
C ASP A 297 -3.60 24.04 -0.65
N ILE A 298 -2.36 23.56 -0.53
CA ILE A 298 -2.03 22.14 -0.32
C ILE A 298 -2.50 21.67 1.05
N ILE A 299 -2.25 22.45 2.10
CA ILE A 299 -2.71 22.16 3.47
C ILE A 299 -4.23 22.12 3.51
N HIS A 300 -4.91 23.05 2.84
CA HIS A 300 -6.38 23.05 2.76
C HIS A 300 -6.90 21.82 2.02
N TRP A 301 -6.26 21.39 0.93
CA TRP A 301 -6.61 20.15 0.25
C TRP A 301 -6.45 18.91 1.15
N ALA A 302 -5.32 18.81 1.87
CA ALA A 302 -5.07 17.69 2.78
C ALA A 302 -6.12 17.63 3.91
N LYS A 303 -6.40 18.77 4.55
CA LYS A 303 -7.39 18.87 5.63
C LYS A 303 -8.81 18.57 5.15
N TYR A 304 -9.20 19.09 3.98
CA TYR A 304 -10.54 18.88 3.42
C TYR A 304 -10.84 17.42 3.13
N ASN A 305 -9.82 16.66 2.74
CA ASN A 305 -9.94 15.24 2.42
C ASN A 305 -9.59 14.33 3.61
N GLU A 306 -9.35 14.91 4.79
CA GLU A 306 -9.00 14.21 6.03
C GLU A 306 -7.78 13.28 5.84
N LEU A 307 -6.76 13.80 5.16
CA LEU A 307 -5.53 13.08 4.85
C LEU A 307 -4.45 13.37 5.88
N ASN A 308 -3.77 12.32 6.33
CA ASN A 308 -2.68 12.39 7.28
C ASN A 308 -1.38 11.95 6.60
N PHE A 309 -0.47 12.89 6.44
CA PHE A 309 0.83 12.67 5.80
C PHE A 309 1.96 12.73 6.82
N ILE A 310 3.08 12.09 6.50
CA ILE A 310 4.28 12.22 7.31
C ILE A 310 4.84 13.64 7.19
N ARG A 311 5.37 14.19 8.29
CA ARG A 311 5.98 15.53 8.32
C ARG A 311 7.47 15.49 8.07
N CYS A 312 8.14 14.55 8.73
CA CYS A 312 9.56 14.28 8.56
C CYS A 312 9.77 12.78 8.65
N ALA A 313 10.57 12.23 7.75
CA ALA A 313 10.85 10.80 7.65
C ALA A 313 12.31 10.49 8.03
N CYS A 314 12.94 11.37 8.81
CA CYS A 314 14.29 11.20 9.31
C CYS A 314 14.26 10.43 10.64
N ARG A 315 15.15 9.44 10.77
CA ARG A 315 15.37 8.67 12.01
C ARG A 315 16.18 9.43 13.08
N LEU A 316 16.61 10.66 12.79
CA LEU A 316 17.49 11.48 13.63
C LEU A 316 16.69 12.54 14.41
#